data_AF-A0AAU8KCT9-F1
#
_entry.id   AF-A0AAU8KCT9-F1
#
_cell.length_a   1.000
_cell.length_b   1.000
_cell.length_c   1.000
_cell.angle_alpha   90.00
_cell.angle_beta   90.00
_cell.angle_gamma   90.00
#
_symmetry.space_group_name_H-M   'P 1'
#
loop_
_entity.id
_entity.type
_entity.pdbx_description
1 polymer ?
#
loop_
_entity_poly.entity_id
_entity_poly.type
_entity_poly.pdbx_seq_one_letter_code
_entity_poly.pdbx_strand_id
1 'polypeptide(L)'
;MSSHSPSRRSILRGAAVAGAAAALSPLVNFSTAAAATSGSYVIRFDKARQQTILGLGFEIQSDSIGSGNNGLPDEVSGVPLDLTDSERTRFIDQMLKGGRSDRGFRYCRLAMGLYYRGLDPTRKLMRGRYPGQTAQLADMIQRAGIEGTSVEYWSPAPGWKSNDSYIGGKLKSFEPAFLDEFGAALVADLDYLTDGGVPVSMWGLQNEPRFSTPYSSCVYSAPEYLAAFKAAASRIRAKYPDVMITAESQDGWHGAIGKAIKSDPTALSYVDAWTYHHIGWDSKSHQTPDQYTSGAAGKLVFNNEFEYLDNKTSDWRTINTAQSIMNWMVFQDAPTWFWLHALKPIANAEAAGYSLGYWRPPSDKDFSRFPDLKAGHWTWNPQNWNALAGFVKYMPWDSVRYMVDESARLEDQRIMAWKTPGGKPVFAITNRSATESFTYTVDTQTSAPFEGHRYGPSTNDKRVGFKTGPELTITVPPLSVEFWVRTP
;
A
#
# COMPACT_ATOMS: atom_id res chain seq x y z
N MET A 1 -25.05 32.01 -48.29
CA MET A 1 -24.77 32.96 -47.19
C MET A 1 -25.19 32.30 -45.89
N SER A 2 -24.20 31.68 -45.26
CA SER A 2 -24.26 30.95 -44.01
C SER A 2 -23.97 31.91 -42.86
N SER A 3 -24.90 32.07 -41.91
CA SER A 3 -24.65 32.77 -40.65
C SER A 3 -24.47 31.76 -39.52
N HIS A 4 -23.22 31.71 -39.04
CA HIS A 4 -22.82 30.98 -37.85
C HIS A 4 -23.27 31.72 -36.58
N SER A 5 -23.76 30.98 -35.59
CA SER A 5 -23.61 31.36 -34.18
C SER A 5 -23.40 30.09 -33.34
N PRO A 6 -22.39 30.04 -32.45
CA PRO A 6 -21.89 28.78 -31.91
C PRO A 6 -22.64 28.32 -30.65
N SER A 7 -22.71 27.00 -30.53
CA SER A 7 -23.13 26.23 -29.35
C SER A 7 -22.27 26.55 -28.12
N ARG A 8 -22.93 26.72 -26.97
CA ARG A 8 -22.34 26.89 -25.63
C ARG A 8 -21.71 25.58 -25.13
N ARG A 9 -20.62 25.16 -25.78
CA ARG A 9 -19.68 24.12 -25.32
C ARG A 9 -18.27 24.71 -25.25
N SER A 10 -18.02 25.57 -24.25
CA SER A 10 -16.69 25.80 -23.68
C SER A 10 -16.83 26.77 -22.53
N ILE A 11 -16.62 26.29 -21.32
CA ILE A 11 -16.23 26.99 -20.06
C ILE A 11 -16.50 25.91 -18.99
N LEU A 12 -15.52 25.67 -18.11
CA LEU A 12 -15.36 24.51 -17.20
C LEU A 12 -14.54 23.34 -17.77
N ARG A 13 -13.41 23.66 -18.41
CA ARG A 13 -12.16 22.93 -18.16
C ARG A 13 -11.31 23.85 -17.29
N GLY A 14 -11.29 23.62 -15.98
CA GLY A 14 -10.57 24.49 -15.05
C GLY A 14 -10.95 24.25 -13.61
N ALA A 15 -10.69 23.03 -13.10
CA ALA A 15 -10.54 22.71 -11.69
C ALA A 15 -10.28 21.20 -11.54
N ALA A 16 -9.15 20.72 -12.06
CA ALA A 16 -8.64 19.37 -11.79
C ALA A 16 -7.12 19.34 -12.03
N VAL A 17 -6.40 20.29 -11.43
CA VAL A 17 -4.94 20.26 -11.29
C VAL A 17 -4.60 20.96 -9.98
N ALA A 18 -4.57 20.23 -8.88
CA ALA A 18 -3.95 20.67 -7.64
C ALA A 18 -3.41 19.42 -6.96
N GLY A 19 -2.11 19.18 -7.14
CA GLY A 19 -1.41 17.98 -6.68
C GLY A 19 -0.20 17.58 -7.53
N ALA A 20 0.07 18.25 -8.65
CA ALA A 20 1.35 18.14 -9.35
C ALA A 20 2.31 19.19 -8.80
N ALA A 21 3.15 18.81 -7.85
CA ALA A 21 4.32 19.61 -7.51
C ALA A 21 5.22 19.68 -8.76
N ALA A 22 5.34 20.87 -9.35
CA ALA A 22 6.32 21.14 -10.39
C ALA A 22 7.72 21.09 -9.77
N ALA A 23 8.39 19.95 -9.90
CA ALA A 23 9.81 19.82 -9.63
C ALA A 23 10.57 20.52 -10.76
N LEU A 24 11.00 21.77 -10.53
CA LEU A 24 12.03 22.42 -11.34
C LEU A 24 13.38 21.79 -10.95
N SER A 25 13.82 20.79 -11.71
CA SER A 25 15.18 20.24 -11.60
C SER A 25 16.18 21.28 -12.12
N PRO A 26 17.24 21.64 -11.36
CA PRO A 26 18.37 22.33 -11.95
C PRO A 26 19.09 21.36 -12.91
N LEU A 27 19.40 21.84 -14.12
CA LEU A 27 20.27 21.15 -15.07
C LEU A 27 21.67 21.04 -14.47
N VAL A 28 21.93 19.96 -13.77
CA VAL A 28 23.27 19.53 -13.38
C VAL A 28 23.84 18.75 -14.56
N ASN A 29 24.94 19.24 -15.13
CA ASN A 29 25.74 18.49 -16.11
C ASN A 29 26.32 17.25 -15.40
N PHE A 30 25.68 16.09 -15.58
CA PHE A 30 26.25 14.82 -15.17
C PHE A 30 27.31 14.40 -16.18
N SER A 31 28.56 14.33 -15.73
CA SER A 31 29.58 13.50 -16.35
C SER A 31 29.02 12.11 -16.56
N THR A 32 28.93 11.63 -17.79
CA THR A 32 28.51 10.27 -18.14
C THR A 32 29.59 9.27 -17.73
N ALA A 33 29.73 9.03 -16.43
CA ALA A 33 30.42 7.85 -15.95
C ALA A 33 29.69 6.63 -16.53
N ALA A 34 30.45 5.66 -17.06
CA ALA A 34 29.87 4.41 -17.54
C ALA A 34 29.07 3.75 -16.40
N ALA A 35 27.86 3.28 -16.70
CA ALA A 35 27.04 2.59 -15.72
C ALA A 35 27.78 1.35 -15.21
N ALA A 36 27.80 1.15 -13.89
CA ALA A 36 28.40 -0.03 -13.30
C ALA A 36 27.69 -1.30 -13.84
N THR A 37 28.47 -2.27 -14.29
CA THR A 37 27.96 -3.56 -14.81
C THR A 37 28.10 -4.69 -13.79
N SER A 38 28.78 -4.44 -12.67
CA SER A 38 28.91 -5.38 -11.56
C SER A 38 29.08 -4.67 -10.22
N GLY A 39 28.91 -5.43 -9.13
CA GLY A 39 29.16 -4.97 -7.77
C GLY A 39 29.37 -6.14 -6.80
N SER A 40 30.11 -5.87 -5.73
CA SER A 40 30.39 -6.83 -4.65
C SER A 40 29.60 -6.49 -3.39
N TYR A 41 29.08 -7.52 -2.73
CA TYR A 41 28.16 -7.43 -1.60
C TYR A 41 28.47 -8.49 -0.55
N VAL A 42 28.42 -8.13 0.72
CA VAL A 42 28.57 -9.08 1.84
C VAL A 42 27.33 -9.05 2.71
N ILE A 43 26.58 -10.15 2.75
CA ILE A 43 25.42 -10.27 3.62
C ILE A 43 25.91 -10.55 5.05
N ARG A 44 25.51 -9.72 6.01
CA ARG A 44 25.97 -9.79 7.40
C ARG A 44 24.99 -10.54 8.28
N PHE A 45 24.81 -11.84 8.01
CA PHE A 45 23.99 -12.71 8.87
C PHE A 45 24.59 -12.92 10.28
N ASP A 46 25.85 -12.52 10.46
CA ASP A 46 26.61 -12.46 11.70
C ASP A 46 26.36 -11.20 12.55
N LYS A 47 25.75 -10.14 11.99
CA LYS A 47 25.58 -8.84 12.67
C LYS A 47 24.15 -8.56 13.13
N ALA A 48 24.05 -7.68 14.12
CA ALA A 48 22.85 -7.43 14.91
C ALA A 48 21.90 -6.32 14.40
N ARG A 49 22.16 -5.65 13.26
CA ARG A 49 21.15 -4.72 12.71
C ARG A 49 20.01 -5.53 12.12
N GLN A 50 19.00 -5.72 12.95
CA GLN A 50 17.85 -6.58 12.72
C GLN A 50 16.59 -5.73 12.78
N GLN A 51 15.86 -5.70 11.68
CA GLN A 51 14.54 -5.09 11.61
C GLN A 51 13.54 -6.20 11.31
N THR A 52 12.53 -6.34 12.16
CA THR A 52 11.45 -7.29 11.93
C THR A 52 10.53 -6.73 10.86
N ILE A 53 10.43 -7.45 9.74
CA ILE A 53 9.50 -7.22 8.66
C ILE A 53 8.21 -7.95 9.03
N LEU A 54 7.19 -7.19 9.37
CA LEU A 54 5.90 -7.71 9.79
C LEU A 54 5.19 -8.39 8.62
N GLY A 55 5.33 -7.86 7.40
CA GLY A 55 4.70 -8.39 6.19
C GLY A 55 4.26 -7.24 5.29
N LEU A 56 3.61 -7.57 4.18
CA LEU A 56 3.02 -6.57 3.28
C LEU A 56 1.52 -6.42 3.53
N GLY A 57 1.00 -5.25 3.19
CA GLY A 57 -0.43 -4.97 3.14
C GLY A 57 -0.95 -4.70 1.74
N PHE A 58 -2.26 -4.79 1.59
CA PHE A 58 -3.02 -4.36 0.41
C PHE A 58 -4.33 -3.73 0.87
N GLU A 59 -4.99 -2.96 0.02
CA GLU A 59 -6.34 -2.44 0.22
C GLU A 59 -7.39 -3.22 -0.58
N ILE A 60 -8.55 -3.43 0.05
CA ILE A 60 -9.70 -4.05 -0.58
C ILE A 60 -10.71 -2.99 -1.06
N GLN A 61 -11.05 -3.04 -2.35
CA GLN A 61 -12.19 -2.31 -2.88
C GLN A 61 -13.47 -3.14 -2.67
N SER A 62 -14.05 -3.07 -1.48
CA SER A 62 -15.26 -3.82 -1.09
C SER A 62 -16.58 -3.15 -1.48
N ASP A 63 -16.53 -2.02 -2.18
CA ASP A 63 -17.67 -1.31 -2.75
C ASP A 63 -17.20 -0.37 -3.88
N SER A 64 -18.13 0.28 -4.55
CA SER A 64 -17.86 1.04 -5.77
C SER A 64 -17.35 2.46 -5.50
N ILE A 65 -16.37 2.88 -6.28
CA ILE A 65 -16.01 4.28 -6.50
C ILE A 65 -16.18 4.58 -7.98
N GLY A 66 -16.67 5.79 -8.31
CA GLY A 66 -16.84 6.17 -9.70
C GLY A 66 -15.50 6.17 -10.45
N SER A 67 -15.52 5.71 -11.70
CA SER A 67 -14.33 5.67 -12.58
C SER A 67 -13.61 7.02 -12.62
N GLY A 68 -12.27 6.99 -12.54
CA GLY A 68 -11.46 8.20 -12.40
C GLY A 68 -11.53 8.82 -11.01
N ASN A 69 -11.86 8.01 -10.00
CA ASN A 69 -12.12 8.44 -8.62
C ASN A 69 -13.18 9.55 -8.56
N ASN A 70 -14.26 9.42 -9.32
CA ASN A 70 -15.28 10.46 -9.47
C ASN A 70 -16.56 10.09 -8.73
N GLY A 71 -16.62 10.43 -7.44
CA GLY A 71 -17.82 10.28 -6.63
C GLY A 71 -18.11 8.87 -6.16
N LEU A 72 -19.30 8.73 -5.57
CA LEU A 72 -19.76 7.56 -4.81
C LEU A 72 -21.05 7.03 -5.45
N PRO A 73 -20.97 6.15 -6.48
CA PRO A 73 -22.15 5.73 -7.22
C PRO A 73 -23.09 4.85 -6.37
N ASP A 74 -24.38 4.85 -6.72
CA ASP A 74 -25.40 4.03 -6.06
C ASP A 74 -25.18 2.53 -6.30
N GLU A 75 -24.59 2.17 -7.43
CA GLU A 75 -24.24 0.78 -7.75
C GLU A 75 -23.41 0.16 -6.64
N VAL A 76 -23.75 -1.06 -6.25
CA VAL A 76 -22.95 -1.87 -5.35
C VAL A 76 -22.15 -2.85 -6.20
N SER A 77 -20.84 -2.68 -6.18
CA SER A 77 -19.88 -3.54 -6.89
C SER A 77 -18.57 -3.49 -6.15
N GLY A 78 -17.94 -4.63 -5.95
CA GLY A 78 -16.68 -4.72 -5.23
C GLY A 78 -16.22 -6.16 -5.06
N VAL A 79 -15.05 -6.33 -4.46
CA VAL A 79 -14.47 -7.63 -4.17
C VAL A 79 -14.48 -7.87 -2.65
N PRO A 80 -14.86 -9.07 -2.18
CA PRO A 80 -15.09 -10.30 -2.94
C PRO A 80 -16.52 -10.52 -3.46
N LEU A 81 -17.43 -9.54 -3.31
CA LEU A 81 -18.85 -9.65 -3.68
C LEU A 81 -19.07 -10.12 -5.13
N ASP A 82 -18.42 -9.45 -6.07
CA ASP A 82 -18.63 -9.62 -7.51
C ASP A 82 -18.07 -10.95 -8.04
N LEU A 83 -17.17 -11.59 -7.29
CA LEU A 83 -16.49 -12.80 -7.74
C LEU A 83 -17.39 -14.03 -7.58
N THR A 84 -17.35 -14.92 -8.57
CA THR A 84 -17.90 -16.27 -8.41
C THR A 84 -17.15 -17.02 -7.30
N ASP A 85 -17.74 -18.08 -6.73
CA ASP A 85 -17.12 -18.81 -5.62
C ASP A 85 -15.75 -19.41 -5.98
N SER A 86 -15.60 -19.90 -7.21
CA SER A 86 -14.32 -20.43 -7.71
C SER A 86 -13.28 -19.31 -7.86
N GLU A 87 -13.70 -18.14 -8.36
CA GLU A 87 -12.82 -16.99 -8.55
C GLU A 87 -12.45 -16.31 -7.23
N ARG A 88 -13.33 -16.32 -6.24
CA ARG A 88 -13.06 -15.89 -4.86
C ARG A 88 -12.02 -16.80 -4.22
N THR A 89 -12.16 -18.12 -4.38
CA THR A 89 -11.17 -19.08 -3.90
C THR A 89 -9.82 -18.87 -4.58
N ARG A 90 -9.83 -18.69 -5.91
CA ARG A 90 -8.62 -18.40 -6.68
C ARG A 90 -7.96 -17.10 -6.24
N PHE A 91 -8.73 -16.05 -5.99
CA PHE A 91 -8.25 -14.76 -5.48
C PHE A 91 -7.54 -14.91 -4.14
N ILE A 92 -8.18 -15.62 -3.20
CA ILE A 92 -7.60 -15.90 -1.88
C ILE A 92 -6.29 -16.69 -2.00
N ASP A 93 -6.30 -17.81 -2.72
CA ASP A 93 -5.17 -18.73 -2.72
C ASP A 93 -4.00 -18.24 -3.60
N GLN A 94 -4.29 -17.66 -4.76
CA GLN A 94 -3.23 -17.25 -5.69
C GLN A 94 -2.70 -15.86 -5.41
N MET A 95 -3.56 -14.89 -5.06
CA MET A 95 -3.13 -13.51 -4.82
C MET A 95 -2.91 -13.24 -3.33
N LEU A 96 -3.94 -13.43 -2.49
CA LEU A 96 -3.83 -13.03 -1.08
C LEU A 96 -2.80 -13.87 -0.30
N LYS A 97 -2.69 -15.16 -0.61
CA LYS A 97 -1.64 -16.05 -0.07
C LYS A 97 -0.35 -16.07 -0.90
N GLY A 98 -0.31 -15.39 -2.05
CA GLY A 98 0.83 -15.48 -2.97
C GLY A 98 1.17 -16.91 -3.43
N GLY A 99 0.16 -17.78 -3.55
CA GLY A 99 0.33 -19.20 -3.90
C GLY A 99 0.89 -20.08 -2.79
N ARG A 100 0.99 -19.56 -1.55
CA ARG A 100 1.40 -20.33 -0.37
C ARG A 100 0.22 -21.10 0.22
N SER A 101 0.51 -22.18 0.94
CA SER A 101 -0.52 -22.99 1.62
C SER A 101 -0.99 -22.38 2.93
N ASP A 102 -0.21 -21.48 3.54
CA ASP A 102 -0.46 -20.94 4.88
C ASP A 102 -1.03 -19.51 4.84
N ARG A 103 -0.24 -18.53 4.40
CA ARG A 103 -0.55 -17.09 4.45
C ARG A 103 0.28 -16.31 3.43
N GLY A 104 -0.12 -15.09 3.10
CA GLY A 104 0.60 -14.19 2.18
C GLY A 104 0.65 -12.76 2.69
N PHE A 105 -0.20 -11.87 2.20
CA PHE A 105 -0.34 -10.53 2.78
C PHE A 105 -0.76 -10.61 4.25
N ARG A 106 -0.18 -9.74 5.10
CA ARG A 106 -0.50 -9.69 6.53
C ARG A 106 -1.69 -8.80 6.83
N TYR A 107 -1.81 -7.70 6.11
CA TYR A 107 -2.77 -6.64 6.40
C TYR A 107 -3.70 -6.38 5.22
N CYS A 108 -4.98 -6.16 5.55
CA CYS A 108 -5.98 -5.64 4.62
C CYS A 108 -6.33 -4.22 5.05
N ARG A 109 -5.92 -3.20 4.30
CA ARG A 109 -6.37 -1.83 4.51
C ARG A 109 -7.85 -1.74 4.15
N LEU A 110 -8.64 -1.20 5.08
CA LEU A 110 -10.08 -1.09 4.97
C LEU A 110 -10.47 0.40 4.96
N ALA A 111 -10.94 0.85 3.79
CA ALA A 111 -11.29 2.24 3.57
C ALA A 111 -12.69 2.58 4.13
N MET A 112 -12.73 3.03 5.38
CA MET A 112 -13.95 3.45 6.06
C MET A 112 -14.50 4.74 5.45
N GLY A 113 -15.81 4.79 5.24
CA GLY A 113 -16.47 5.90 4.57
C GLY A 113 -16.21 5.98 3.06
N LEU A 114 -15.46 5.03 2.47
CA LEU A 114 -15.25 4.91 1.02
C LEU A 114 -15.73 3.56 0.49
N TYR A 115 -15.04 2.47 0.83
CA TYR A 115 -15.41 1.10 0.42
C TYR A 115 -16.22 0.36 1.49
N TYR A 116 -16.18 0.85 2.72
CA TYR A 116 -17.04 0.43 3.82
C TYR A 116 -17.84 1.63 4.31
N ARG A 117 -19.01 1.86 3.70
CA ARG A 117 -19.74 3.14 3.80
C ARG A 117 -21.25 3.00 4.06
N GLY A 118 -21.71 1.84 4.51
CA GLY A 118 -23.07 1.71 5.03
C GLY A 118 -23.21 2.50 6.34
N LEU A 119 -24.44 2.82 6.73
CA LEU A 119 -24.73 3.64 7.89
C LEU A 119 -25.81 3.03 8.75
N ASP A 120 -25.72 3.27 10.05
CA ASP A 120 -26.85 3.09 10.96
C ASP A 120 -27.92 4.19 10.76
N PRO A 121 -29.11 4.07 11.37
CA PRO A 121 -30.17 5.07 11.24
C PRO A 121 -29.77 6.48 11.71
N THR A 122 -28.82 6.60 12.65
CA THR A 122 -28.33 7.91 13.11
C THR A 122 -27.34 8.55 12.14
N ARG A 123 -26.84 7.79 11.17
CA ARG A 123 -25.76 8.18 10.23
C ARG A 123 -24.46 8.56 10.95
N LYS A 124 -24.27 8.10 12.18
CA LYS A 124 -23.07 8.34 13.00
C LYS A 124 -22.19 7.11 13.14
N LEU A 125 -22.66 5.93 12.76
CA LEU A 125 -21.90 4.68 12.85
C LEU A 125 -21.82 4.01 11.47
N MET A 126 -20.63 3.48 11.15
CA MET A 126 -20.35 2.77 9.91
C MET A 126 -20.88 1.33 9.98
N ARG A 127 -21.53 0.88 8.92
CA ARG A 127 -22.09 -0.47 8.78
C ARG A 127 -21.78 -1.04 7.39
N GLY A 128 -22.07 -2.32 7.18
CA GLY A 128 -22.09 -2.88 5.84
C GLY A 128 -23.11 -2.15 4.97
N ARG A 129 -22.73 -1.72 3.76
CA ARG A 129 -23.61 -1.03 2.82
C ARG A 129 -24.70 -1.95 2.25
N TYR A 130 -24.37 -3.23 2.11
CA TYR A 130 -25.27 -4.25 1.60
C TYR A 130 -25.27 -5.48 2.52
N PRO A 131 -26.35 -6.29 2.52
CA PRO A 131 -26.43 -7.49 3.34
C PRO A 131 -25.23 -8.43 3.10
N GLY A 132 -24.52 -8.78 4.17
CA GLY A 132 -23.39 -9.69 4.12
C GLY A 132 -22.03 -9.06 3.80
N GLN A 133 -21.91 -7.75 3.58
CA GLN A 133 -20.59 -7.11 3.31
C GLN A 133 -19.55 -7.44 4.40
N THR A 134 -19.89 -7.25 5.69
CA THR A 134 -18.98 -7.56 6.80
C THR A 134 -18.61 -9.04 6.84
N ALA A 135 -19.59 -9.94 6.66
CA ALA A 135 -19.36 -11.38 6.68
C ALA A 135 -18.49 -11.85 5.50
N GLN A 136 -18.64 -11.24 4.32
CA GLN A 136 -17.79 -11.51 3.16
C GLN A 136 -16.34 -11.07 3.37
N LEU A 137 -16.14 -9.91 4.01
CA LEU A 137 -14.81 -9.44 4.39
C LEU A 137 -14.18 -10.37 5.44
N ALA A 138 -14.95 -10.79 6.44
CA ALA A 138 -14.51 -11.74 7.45
C ALA A 138 -14.10 -13.09 6.84
N ASP A 139 -14.93 -13.66 5.93
CA ASP A 139 -14.61 -14.90 5.21
C ASP A 139 -13.29 -14.77 4.43
N MET A 140 -13.12 -13.68 3.69
CA MET A 140 -11.91 -13.41 2.93
C MET A 140 -10.68 -13.34 3.83
N ILE A 141 -10.75 -12.54 4.91
CA ILE A 141 -9.65 -12.36 5.87
C ILE A 141 -9.27 -13.68 6.52
N GLN A 142 -10.27 -14.42 7.01
CA GLN A 142 -10.06 -15.71 7.67
C GLN A 142 -9.43 -16.72 6.72
N ARG A 143 -9.98 -16.89 5.51
CA ARG A 143 -9.51 -17.89 4.54
C ARG A 143 -8.15 -17.55 3.95
N ALA A 144 -7.82 -16.27 3.81
CA ALA A 144 -6.50 -15.80 3.40
C ALA A 144 -5.45 -15.91 4.52
N GLY A 145 -5.89 -16.06 5.77
CA GLY A 145 -5.03 -16.02 6.94
C GLY A 145 -4.40 -14.63 7.12
N ILE A 146 -5.16 -13.56 6.85
CA ILE A 146 -4.77 -12.17 7.09
C ILE A 146 -4.87 -11.90 8.61
N GLU A 147 -3.86 -11.25 9.19
CA GLU A 147 -3.82 -11.01 10.65
C GLU A 147 -4.90 -10.03 11.08
N GLY A 148 -5.08 -8.97 10.30
CA GLY A 148 -6.15 -8.03 10.54
C GLY A 148 -6.13 -6.84 9.60
N THR A 149 -7.07 -5.95 9.86
CA THR A 149 -7.30 -4.79 9.02
C THR A 149 -6.49 -3.59 9.50
N SER A 150 -6.03 -2.79 8.53
CA SER A 150 -5.62 -1.41 8.77
C SER A 150 -6.83 -0.51 8.50
N VAL A 151 -7.57 -0.18 9.56
CA VAL A 151 -8.79 0.64 9.48
C VAL A 151 -8.40 2.11 9.36
N GLU A 152 -8.86 2.77 8.31
CA GLU A 152 -8.61 4.19 8.09
C GLU A 152 -9.80 4.85 7.43
N TYR A 153 -10.13 6.07 7.85
CA TYR A 153 -11.30 6.78 7.35
C TYR A 153 -10.93 7.71 6.20
N TRP A 154 -11.52 7.50 5.02
CA TRP A 154 -11.52 8.54 3.99
C TRP A 154 -12.49 9.65 4.32
N SER A 155 -13.53 9.33 5.07
CA SER A 155 -14.42 10.29 5.66
C SER A 155 -15.06 9.67 6.89
N PRO A 156 -15.27 10.42 7.98
CA PRO A 156 -16.17 9.99 9.03
C PRO A 156 -17.60 9.88 8.50
N ALA A 157 -18.45 9.20 9.27
CA ALA A 157 -19.85 9.02 8.91
C ALA A 157 -20.54 10.39 8.73
N PRO A 158 -21.47 10.54 7.77
CA PRO A 158 -21.97 11.85 7.37
C PRO A 158 -22.63 12.63 8.51
N GLY A 159 -23.26 11.95 9.48
CA GLY A 159 -23.87 12.58 10.66
C GLY A 159 -22.89 13.38 11.54
N TRP A 160 -21.58 13.14 11.41
CA TRP A 160 -20.52 13.90 12.09
C TRP A 160 -20.03 15.11 11.32
N LYS A 161 -20.44 15.30 10.06
CA LYS A 161 -19.86 16.27 9.14
C LYS A 161 -20.76 17.48 8.90
N SER A 162 -20.14 18.64 8.72
CA SER A 162 -20.81 19.94 8.53
C SER A 162 -21.76 20.02 7.34
N ASN A 163 -21.67 19.07 6.41
CA ASN A 163 -22.45 19.00 5.18
C ASN A 163 -23.27 17.69 5.04
N ASP A 164 -23.32 16.86 6.09
CA ASP A 164 -24.03 15.57 6.11
C ASP A 164 -23.70 14.65 4.91
N SER A 165 -22.47 14.73 4.39
CA SER A 165 -21.99 13.99 3.21
C SER A 165 -20.63 13.33 3.45
N TYR A 166 -20.37 12.20 2.80
CA TYR A 166 -19.03 11.61 2.73
C TYR A 166 -18.03 12.47 1.94
N ILE A 167 -18.51 13.25 0.97
CA ILE A 167 -17.67 14.06 0.07
C ILE A 167 -17.45 15.44 0.67
N GLY A 168 -16.18 15.83 0.86
CA GLY A 168 -15.77 17.15 1.35
C GLY A 168 -16.29 17.50 2.75
N GLY A 169 -16.23 18.78 3.13
CA GLY A 169 -16.66 19.25 4.45
C GLY A 169 -15.66 18.92 5.56
N LYS A 170 -16.06 19.20 6.81
CA LYS A 170 -15.28 18.98 8.03
C LYS A 170 -16.17 18.45 9.15
N LEU A 171 -15.61 18.12 10.32
CA LEU A 171 -16.43 17.79 11.49
C LEU A 171 -17.35 18.97 11.87
N LYS A 172 -18.57 18.68 12.35
CA LYS A 172 -19.56 19.71 12.75
C LYS A 172 -19.05 20.60 13.89
N SER A 173 -18.22 20.05 14.76
CA SER A 173 -17.67 20.76 15.91
C SER A 173 -16.32 20.14 16.33
N PHE A 174 -15.52 20.95 17.03
CA PHE A 174 -14.29 20.53 17.69
C PHE A 174 -14.34 20.78 19.19
N GLU A 175 -15.54 21.04 19.72
CA GLU A 175 -15.77 21.15 21.17
C GLU A 175 -15.54 19.80 21.86
N PRO A 176 -14.97 19.77 23.08
CA PRO A 176 -14.58 18.52 23.74
C PRO A 176 -15.69 17.47 23.83
N ALA A 177 -16.92 17.86 24.19
CA ALA A 177 -18.05 16.92 24.29
C ALA A 177 -18.41 16.27 22.94
N PHE A 178 -18.35 17.04 21.85
CA PHE A 178 -18.61 16.52 20.51
C PHE A 178 -17.51 15.54 20.08
N LEU A 179 -16.24 15.90 20.31
CA LEU A 179 -15.11 15.05 19.98
C LEU A 179 -15.07 13.78 20.83
N ASP A 180 -15.57 13.83 22.06
CA ASP A 180 -15.72 12.68 22.93
C ASP A 180 -16.76 11.68 22.38
N GLU A 181 -17.94 12.16 21.99
CA GLU A 181 -18.95 11.32 21.33
C GLU A 181 -18.45 10.77 19.99
N PHE A 182 -17.75 11.60 19.21
CA PHE A 182 -17.15 11.19 17.94
C PHE A 182 -16.12 10.06 18.16
N GLY A 183 -15.21 10.22 19.12
CA GLY A 183 -14.24 9.18 19.49
C GLY A 183 -14.91 7.89 19.98
N ALA A 184 -16.01 7.99 20.72
CA ALA A 184 -16.80 6.82 21.14
C ALA A 184 -17.45 6.11 19.94
N ALA A 185 -17.91 6.85 18.93
CA ALA A 185 -18.46 6.28 17.71
C ALA A 185 -17.40 5.53 16.90
N LEU A 186 -16.16 6.03 16.81
CA LEU A 186 -15.08 5.32 16.13
C LEU A 186 -14.73 4.01 16.86
N VAL A 187 -14.77 3.99 18.19
CA VAL A 187 -14.64 2.72 18.96
C VAL A 187 -15.78 1.76 18.62
N ALA A 188 -17.02 2.25 18.55
CA ALA A 188 -18.18 1.41 18.20
C ALA A 188 -18.14 0.88 16.75
N ASP A 189 -17.51 1.59 15.83
CA ASP A 189 -17.23 1.08 14.48
C ASP A 189 -16.26 -0.10 14.53
N LEU A 190 -15.19 0.00 15.34
CA LEU A 190 -14.25 -1.11 15.54
C LEU A 190 -14.91 -2.29 16.23
N ASP A 191 -15.73 -2.06 17.27
CA ASP A 191 -16.50 -3.12 17.95
C ASP A 191 -17.38 -3.86 16.91
N TYR A 192 -18.08 -3.13 16.03
CA TYR A 192 -18.91 -3.73 14.99
C TYR A 192 -18.11 -4.59 13.99
N LEU A 193 -16.93 -4.14 13.59
CA LEU A 193 -16.03 -4.93 12.74
C LEU A 193 -15.55 -6.20 13.45
N THR A 194 -15.05 -6.07 14.68
CA THR A 194 -14.51 -7.20 15.45
C THR A 194 -15.58 -8.22 15.81
N ASP A 195 -16.77 -7.77 16.22
CA ASP A 195 -17.92 -8.63 16.49
C ASP A 195 -18.41 -9.33 15.21
N GLY A 196 -18.23 -8.69 14.06
CA GLY A 196 -18.50 -9.24 12.73
C GLY A 196 -17.41 -10.18 12.19
N GLY A 197 -16.36 -10.49 12.97
CA GLY A 197 -15.27 -11.37 12.56
C GLY A 197 -14.20 -10.70 11.69
N VAL A 198 -14.17 -9.37 11.63
CA VAL A 198 -13.14 -8.58 10.93
C VAL A 198 -12.14 -8.06 11.98
N PRO A 199 -10.99 -8.74 12.18
CA PRO A 199 -9.97 -8.29 13.12
C PRO A 199 -9.37 -6.94 12.71
N VAL A 200 -9.01 -6.13 13.70
CA VAL A 200 -8.39 -4.80 13.52
C VAL A 200 -6.98 -4.84 14.11
N SER A 201 -5.98 -4.56 13.30
CA SER A 201 -4.56 -4.54 13.71
C SER A 201 -3.98 -3.13 13.70
N MET A 202 -4.50 -2.24 12.85
CA MET A 202 -4.08 -0.86 12.77
C MET A 202 -5.29 0.07 12.68
N TRP A 203 -5.15 1.29 13.20
CA TRP A 203 -6.16 2.33 13.13
C TRP A 203 -5.50 3.68 12.80
N GLY A 204 -6.04 4.37 11.79
CA GLY A 204 -5.70 5.74 11.43
C GLY A 204 -6.96 6.61 11.42
N LEU A 205 -6.85 7.84 11.95
CA LEU A 205 -8.02 8.72 12.05
C LEU A 205 -8.59 9.10 10.69
N GLN A 206 -7.75 9.44 9.72
CA GLN A 206 -8.21 10.00 8.45
C GLN A 206 -7.13 9.91 7.36
N ASN A 207 -7.54 9.46 6.17
CA ASN A 207 -6.79 9.50 4.93
C ASN A 207 -6.61 10.95 4.43
N GLU A 208 -5.37 11.37 4.17
CA GLU A 208 -4.99 12.65 3.56
C GLU A 208 -5.83 13.85 4.03
N PRO A 209 -5.84 14.16 5.33
CA PRO A 209 -6.79 15.06 6.00
C PRO A 209 -6.77 16.53 5.53
N ARG A 210 -5.90 16.89 4.58
CA ARG A 210 -5.80 18.25 4.03
C ARG A 210 -6.50 18.39 2.69
N PHE A 211 -6.89 17.29 2.04
CA PHE A 211 -7.46 17.33 0.71
C PHE A 211 -8.98 17.17 0.72
N SER A 212 -9.64 18.02 -0.08
CA SER A 212 -11.03 17.81 -0.48
C SER A 212 -11.03 17.15 -1.85
N THR A 213 -11.61 15.96 -1.94
CA THR A 213 -11.64 15.16 -3.17
C THR A 213 -13.06 15.11 -3.74
N PRO A 214 -13.25 14.76 -5.03
CA PRO A 214 -14.58 14.52 -5.60
C PRO A 214 -15.22 13.20 -5.10
N TYR A 215 -14.57 12.52 -4.15
CA TYR A 215 -15.05 11.33 -3.46
C TYR A 215 -14.92 11.55 -1.93
N SER A 216 -14.97 10.47 -1.14
CA SER A 216 -14.89 10.55 0.31
C SER A 216 -13.67 11.33 0.79
N SER A 217 -13.90 12.39 1.56
CA SER A 217 -12.87 13.27 2.13
C SER A 217 -13.40 14.04 3.34
N CYS A 218 -12.53 14.38 4.29
CA CYS A 218 -12.82 15.28 5.40
C CYS A 218 -11.60 16.15 5.68
N VAL A 219 -11.79 17.47 5.68
CA VAL A 219 -10.67 18.42 5.76
C VAL A 219 -10.49 18.94 7.18
N TYR A 220 -9.24 18.96 7.63
CA TYR A 220 -8.82 19.47 8.93
C TYR A 220 -7.69 20.48 8.77
N SER A 221 -7.73 21.57 9.55
CA SER A 221 -6.51 22.28 9.92
C SER A 221 -5.69 21.48 10.95
N ALA A 222 -4.42 21.84 11.17
CA ALA A 222 -3.58 21.13 12.12
C ALA A 222 -4.12 21.13 13.57
N PRO A 223 -4.64 22.25 14.13
CA PRO A 223 -5.27 22.23 15.45
C PRO A 223 -6.56 21.39 15.51
N GLU A 224 -7.39 21.46 14.46
CA GLU A 224 -8.63 20.67 14.34
C GLU A 224 -8.33 19.17 14.32
N TYR A 225 -7.34 18.73 13.52
CA TYR A 225 -6.91 17.33 13.48
C TYR A 225 -6.33 16.89 14.83
N LEU A 226 -5.46 17.70 15.45
CA LEU A 226 -4.87 17.39 16.74
C LEU A 226 -5.96 17.15 17.81
N ALA A 227 -6.96 18.02 17.87
CA ALA A 227 -8.06 17.89 18.83
C ALA A 227 -8.85 16.58 18.59
N ALA A 228 -9.24 16.32 17.34
CA ALA A 228 -9.98 15.11 16.97
C ALA A 228 -9.17 13.83 17.21
N PHE A 229 -7.89 13.85 16.84
CA PHE A 229 -6.97 12.73 17.05
C PHE A 229 -6.78 12.42 18.53
N LYS A 230 -6.55 13.42 19.38
CA LYS A 230 -6.40 13.20 20.84
C LYS A 230 -7.65 12.55 21.43
N ALA A 231 -8.84 13.05 21.07
CA ALA A 231 -10.10 12.50 21.57
C ALA A 231 -10.31 11.05 21.10
N ALA A 232 -10.18 10.79 19.81
CA ALA A 232 -10.37 9.46 19.24
C ALA A 232 -9.29 8.46 19.67
N ALA A 233 -8.01 8.80 19.50
CA ALA A 233 -6.89 7.91 19.77
C ALA A 233 -6.81 7.50 21.25
N SER A 234 -7.19 8.39 22.18
CA SER A 234 -7.27 8.03 23.61
C SER A 234 -8.28 6.92 23.88
N ARG A 235 -9.45 6.98 23.24
CA ARG A 235 -10.52 5.98 23.37
C ARG A 235 -10.17 4.67 22.67
N ILE A 236 -9.57 4.77 21.48
CA ILE A 236 -9.06 3.60 20.75
C ILE A 236 -8.00 2.88 21.57
N ARG A 237 -6.98 3.59 22.08
CA ARG A 237 -5.92 2.99 22.92
C ARG A 237 -6.49 2.36 24.19
N ALA A 238 -7.48 2.99 24.83
CA ALA A 238 -8.08 2.45 26.06
C ALA A 238 -8.83 1.14 25.83
N LYS A 239 -9.51 0.98 24.68
CA LYS A 239 -10.30 -0.20 24.35
C LYS A 239 -9.48 -1.29 23.62
N TYR A 240 -8.57 -0.88 22.76
CA TYR A 240 -7.75 -1.72 21.89
C TYR A 240 -6.27 -1.42 22.12
N PRO A 241 -5.69 -1.84 23.25
CA PRO A 241 -4.32 -1.49 23.64
C PRO A 241 -3.26 -2.02 22.67
N ASP A 242 -3.55 -3.08 21.92
CA ASP A 242 -2.62 -3.74 20.99
C ASP A 242 -2.78 -3.26 19.53
N VAL A 243 -3.78 -2.42 19.22
CA VAL A 243 -3.93 -1.86 17.88
C VAL A 243 -2.84 -0.81 17.64
N MET A 244 -2.18 -0.92 16.49
CA MET A 244 -1.21 0.07 16.04
C MET A 244 -1.93 1.35 15.61
N ILE A 245 -1.72 2.46 16.32
CA ILE A 245 -2.29 3.75 15.96
C ILE A 245 -1.32 4.49 15.03
N THR A 246 -1.77 4.77 13.80
CA THR A 246 -1.00 5.48 12.78
C THR A 246 -1.39 6.95 12.70
N ALA A 247 -0.44 7.82 12.34
CA ALA A 247 -0.67 9.25 12.10
C ALA A 247 0.37 9.83 11.12
N GLU A 248 0.16 10.98 10.49
CA GLU A 248 -1.00 11.17 9.63
C GLU A 248 -0.64 10.63 8.24
N SER A 249 -1.60 10.03 7.54
CA SER A 249 -1.40 9.20 6.34
C SER A 249 -1.08 10.01 5.08
N GLN A 250 -0.08 10.88 5.13
CA GLN A 250 0.37 11.61 3.95
C GLN A 250 1.84 12.01 4.07
N ASP A 251 2.14 12.93 4.99
CA ASP A 251 3.49 13.47 5.21
C ASP A 251 4.11 12.99 6.53
N GLY A 252 3.48 12.02 7.20
CA GLY A 252 3.88 11.54 8.52
C GLY A 252 4.08 12.70 9.50
N TRP A 253 5.25 12.76 10.14
CA TRP A 253 5.56 13.84 11.09
C TRP A 253 6.07 15.14 10.45
N HIS A 254 6.32 15.17 9.13
CA HIS A 254 6.86 16.34 8.43
C HIS A 254 5.80 17.41 8.14
N GLY A 255 4.57 16.98 7.86
CA GLY A 255 3.44 17.84 7.56
C GLY A 255 3.02 18.72 8.74
N ALA A 256 2.19 19.73 8.48
CA ALA A 256 1.71 20.64 9.54
C ALA A 256 0.92 19.89 10.62
N ILE A 257 0.11 18.89 10.23
CA ILE A 257 -0.65 18.04 11.16
C ILE A 257 0.30 17.16 11.98
N GLY A 258 1.23 16.45 11.33
CA GLY A 258 2.22 15.64 12.01
C GLY A 258 3.08 16.42 13.00
N LYS A 259 3.51 17.64 12.64
CA LYS A 259 4.23 18.56 13.53
C LYS A 259 3.39 18.97 14.74
N ALA A 260 2.09 19.22 14.58
CA ALA A 260 1.20 19.54 15.68
C ALA A 260 1.06 18.37 16.66
N ILE A 261 0.88 17.14 16.15
CA ILE A 261 0.84 15.92 16.98
C ILE A 261 2.18 15.71 17.70
N LYS A 262 3.30 15.80 16.99
CA LYS A 262 4.64 15.61 17.57
C LYS A 262 4.96 16.64 18.66
N SER A 263 4.38 17.84 18.59
CA SER A 263 4.57 18.91 19.58
C SER A 263 3.66 18.77 20.81
N ASP A 264 2.68 17.87 20.79
CA ASP A 264 1.77 17.58 21.90
C ASP A 264 2.12 16.21 22.51
N PRO A 265 2.76 16.15 23.70
CA PRO A 265 3.23 14.90 24.29
C PRO A 265 2.11 13.87 24.52
N THR A 266 0.89 14.32 24.83
CA THR A 266 -0.27 13.44 25.00
C THR A 266 -0.67 12.81 23.67
N ALA A 267 -0.79 13.61 22.60
CA ALA A 267 -1.10 13.08 21.27
C ALA A 267 -0.01 12.11 20.78
N LEU A 268 1.26 12.51 20.88
CA LEU A 268 2.40 11.70 20.46
C LEU A 268 2.49 10.36 21.23
N SER A 269 2.03 10.32 22.48
CA SER A 269 2.01 9.09 23.27
C SER A 269 1.08 8.01 22.67
N TYR A 270 0.06 8.39 21.92
CA TYR A 270 -0.85 7.45 21.26
C TYR A 270 -0.33 6.93 19.93
N VAL A 271 0.51 7.70 19.23
CA VAL A 271 1.06 7.32 17.92
C VAL A 271 2.06 6.18 18.08
N ASP A 272 1.88 5.08 17.37
CA ASP A 272 2.86 3.99 17.27
C ASP A 272 3.70 4.10 16.01
N ALA A 273 3.11 4.61 14.93
CA ALA A 273 3.75 4.71 13.64
C ALA A 273 3.36 5.99 12.87
N TRP A 274 4.33 6.53 12.14
CA TRP A 274 4.10 7.55 11.13
C TRP A 274 3.88 6.92 9.77
N THR A 275 2.81 7.32 9.09
CA THR A 275 2.48 6.83 7.76
C THR A 275 2.74 7.87 6.68
N TYR A 276 3.19 7.43 5.51
CA TYR A 276 3.52 8.30 4.39
C TYR A 276 2.87 7.78 3.11
N HIS A 277 2.51 8.72 2.22
CA HIS A 277 2.03 8.43 0.87
C HIS A 277 3.09 8.84 -0.15
N HIS A 278 3.94 7.90 -0.55
CA HIS A 278 4.94 8.08 -1.61
C HIS A 278 4.52 7.40 -2.91
N ILE A 279 3.31 7.76 -3.35
CA ILE A 279 2.59 7.12 -4.43
C ILE A 279 3.32 7.25 -5.78
N GLY A 280 3.82 6.15 -6.31
CA GLY A 280 4.41 6.09 -7.66
C GLY A 280 5.73 6.83 -7.79
N TRP A 281 6.35 7.22 -6.68
CA TRP A 281 7.63 7.91 -6.65
C TRP A 281 8.75 7.00 -7.19
N ASP A 282 9.79 7.63 -7.74
CA ASP A 282 11.03 6.91 -8.02
C ASP A 282 11.63 6.43 -6.69
N SER A 283 11.89 5.12 -6.60
CA SER A 283 12.45 4.48 -5.42
C SER A 283 13.80 5.08 -4.96
N LYS A 284 14.52 5.80 -5.85
CA LYS A 284 15.74 6.56 -5.51
C LYS A 284 15.49 7.60 -4.41
N SER A 285 14.29 8.17 -4.35
CA SER A 285 13.96 9.21 -3.38
C SER A 285 13.95 8.72 -1.93
N HIS A 286 13.87 7.41 -1.68
CA HIS A 286 13.82 6.81 -0.33
C HIS A 286 15.16 6.24 0.11
N GLN A 287 16.22 6.51 -0.65
CA GLN A 287 17.54 5.97 -0.40
C GLN A 287 18.30 6.78 0.66
N THR A 288 17.99 8.06 0.87
CA THR A 288 18.63 8.84 1.94
C THR A 288 18.41 8.14 3.29
N PRO A 289 19.47 7.63 3.95
CA PRO A 289 19.31 6.86 5.18
C PRO A 289 18.65 7.71 6.26
N ASP A 290 17.73 7.09 6.98
CA ASP A 290 17.03 7.68 8.11
C ASP A 290 16.25 8.97 7.79
N GLN A 291 15.96 9.23 6.51
CA GLN A 291 15.23 10.42 6.06
C GLN A 291 13.90 10.61 6.76
N TYR A 292 13.18 9.51 7.05
CA TYR A 292 11.89 9.57 7.71
C TYR A 292 11.95 9.12 9.17
N THR A 293 12.93 8.29 9.55
CA THR A 293 13.08 7.80 10.93
C THR A 293 13.78 8.82 11.84
N SER A 294 14.70 9.64 11.28
CA SER A 294 15.38 10.71 12.00
C SER A 294 14.38 11.83 12.34
N GLY A 295 13.93 11.87 13.59
CA GLY A 295 12.88 12.78 14.02
C GLY A 295 11.50 12.15 14.14
N ALA A 296 11.35 10.84 13.90
CA ALA A 296 10.11 10.11 14.14
C ALA A 296 9.78 9.94 15.65
N ALA A 297 10.61 10.45 16.55
CA ALA A 297 10.48 10.29 18.01
C ALA A 297 10.44 8.81 18.45
N GLY A 298 11.26 7.97 17.81
CA GLY A 298 11.34 6.53 18.06
C GLY A 298 10.13 5.74 17.58
N LYS A 299 9.18 6.37 16.88
CA LYS A 299 8.02 5.69 16.29
C LYS A 299 8.40 4.98 15.00
N LEU A 300 7.65 3.94 14.67
CA LEU A 300 7.79 3.24 13.40
C LEU A 300 7.46 4.17 12.24
N VAL A 301 7.98 3.89 11.05
CA VAL A 301 7.67 4.67 9.85
C VAL A 301 7.46 3.74 8.67
N PHE A 302 6.39 3.94 7.91
CA PHE A 302 6.16 3.16 6.69
C PHE A 302 5.25 3.86 5.69
N ASN A 303 5.25 3.34 4.46
CA ASN A 303 4.34 3.74 3.40
C ASN A 303 3.07 2.86 3.42
N ASN A 304 1.91 3.47 3.69
CA ASN A 304 0.62 2.77 3.79
C ASN A 304 -0.25 2.89 2.53
N GLU A 305 0.22 3.59 1.48
CA GLU A 305 -0.48 3.75 0.21
C GLU A 305 0.52 3.85 -0.95
N PHE A 306 0.40 2.97 -1.96
CA PHE A 306 1.22 3.02 -3.17
C PHE A 306 0.49 2.49 -4.39
N GLU A 307 0.52 3.31 -5.44
CA GLU A 307 -0.04 3.07 -6.77
C GLU A 307 0.61 4.04 -7.76
N TYR A 308 0.14 4.06 -9.01
CA TYR A 308 0.55 5.05 -10.01
C TYR A 308 -0.65 5.92 -10.44
N LEU A 309 -0.70 7.17 -9.93
CA LEU A 309 -1.82 8.12 -10.12
C LEU A 309 -2.02 8.61 -11.56
N ASP A 310 -1.03 8.45 -12.43
CA ASP A 310 -1.17 8.76 -13.85
C ASP A 310 -1.88 7.64 -14.64
N ASN A 311 -2.42 6.65 -13.91
CA ASN A 311 -3.24 5.54 -14.39
C ASN A 311 -2.51 4.61 -15.36
N LYS A 312 -1.17 4.59 -15.29
CA LYS A 312 -0.33 3.80 -16.17
C LYS A 312 0.51 2.82 -15.38
N THR A 313 0.90 1.76 -16.08
CA THR A 313 1.94 0.83 -15.65
C THR A 313 3.02 0.78 -16.73
N SER A 314 4.21 0.31 -16.38
CA SER A 314 5.30 0.07 -17.32
C SER A 314 6.27 -0.98 -16.79
N ASP A 315 7.12 -1.47 -17.67
CA ASP A 315 8.15 -2.44 -17.31
C ASP A 315 9.14 -1.88 -16.29
N TRP A 316 9.52 -0.61 -16.45
CA TRP A 316 10.36 0.10 -15.46
C TRP A 316 9.68 0.20 -14.11
N ARG A 317 8.37 0.50 -14.09
CA ARG A 317 7.57 0.61 -12.86
C ARG A 317 7.48 -0.70 -12.11
N THR A 318 7.50 -1.85 -12.81
CA THR A 318 7.56 -3.17 -12.17
C THR A 318 8.74 -3.25 -11.21
N ILE A 319 9.93 -2.85 -11.67
CA ILE A 319 11.14 -2.93 -10.83
C ILE A 319 11.25 -1.74 -9.87
N ASN A 320 10.75 -0.57 -10.25
CA ASN A 320 10.66 0.57 -9.33
C ASN A 320 9.83 0.24 -8.09
N THR A 321 8.69 -0.43 -8.24
CA THR A 321 7.85 -0.87 -7.12
C THR A 321 8.60 -1.89 -6.25
N ALA A 322 9.27 -2.88 -6.85
CA ALA A 322 10.09 -3.84 -6.11
C ALA A 322 11.20 -3.15 -5.29
N GLN A 323 11.89 -2.18 -5.89
CA GLN A 323 12.90 -1.38 -5.20
C GLN A 323 12.30 -0.44 -4.16
N SER A 324 11.08 0.06 -4.33
CA SER A 324 10.40 0.86 -3.32
C SER A 324 10.24 0.06 -2.03
N ILE A 325 9.72 -1.17 -2.12
CA ILE A 325 9.59 -2.10 -0.98
C ILE A 325 10.96 -2.29 -0.30
N MET A 326 11.99 -2.63 -1.08
CA MET A 326 13.34 -2.86 -0.55
C MET A 326 13.93 -1.61 0.11
N ASN A 327 13.79 -0.42 -0.51
CA ASN A 327 14.39 0.81 -0.01
C ASN A 327 13.70 1.29 1.27
N TRP A 328 12.37 1.16 1.37
CA TRP A 328 11.64 1.42 2.62
C TRP A 328 12.14 0.53 3.76
N MET A 329 12.35 -0.76 3.52
CA MET A 329 12.84 -1.69 4.55
C MET A 329 14.33 -1.49 4.87
N VAL A 330 15.16 -1.19 3.87
CA VAL A 330 16.63 -1.08 4.03
C VAL A 330 17.06 0.27 4.62
N PHE A 331 16.49 1.38 4.15
CA PHE A 331 16.96 2.72 4.49
C PHE A 331 16.09 3.44 5.53
N GLN A 332 14.84 3.01 5.66
CA GLN A 332 13.86 3.63 6.58
C GLN A 332 13.41 2.66 7.67
N ASP A 333 14.00 1.46 7.74
CA ASP A 333 13.66 0.39 8.68
C ASP A 333 12.14 0.12 8.77
N ALA A 334 11.44 0.27 7.63
CA ALA A 334 9.99 0.14 7.59
C ALA A 334 9.54 -1.30 7.89
N PRO A 335 8.70 -1.52 8.91
CA PRO A 335 8.24 -2.86 9.29
C PRO A 335 7.25 -3.46 8.30
N THR A 336 6.60 -2.62 7.50
CA THR A 336 5.55 -3.02 6.57
C THR A 336 5.53 -2.06 5.38
N TRP A 337 4.78 -2.42 4.34
CA TRP A 337 4.55 -1.61 3.16
C TRP A 337 3.25 -2.04 2.49
N PHE A 338 2.48 -1.08 1.99
CA PHE A 338 1.17 -1.35 1.40
C PHE A 338 1.13 -1.02 -0.10
N TRP A 339 0.61 -1.96 -0.88
CA TRP A 339 0.02 -1.64 -2.17
C TRP A 339 -1.40 -1.11 -1.94
N LEU A 340 -1.92 -0.29 -2.85
CA LEU A 340 -3.33 0.10 -2.83
C LEU A 340 -4.23 -1.10 -3.19
N HIS A 341 -4.85 -1.21 -4.36
CA HIS A 341 -5.90 -2.22 -4.52
C HIS A 341 -5.41 -3.60 -4.97
N ALA A 342 -5.86 -4.65 -4.28
CA ALA A 342 -5.66 -6.02 -4.77
C ALA A 342 -6.32 -6.25 -6.14
N LEU A 343 -7.58 -5.84 -6.29
CA LEU A 343 -8.28 -5.87 -7.57
C LEU A 343 -8.90 -4.50 -7.86
N LYS A 344 -9.00 -4.12 -9.15
CA LYS A 344 -9.80 -2.99 -9.66
C LYS A 344 -10.75 -3.45 -10.77
N PRO A 345 -11.91 -2.81 -10.96
CA PRO A 345 -12.82 -3.22 -12.02
C PRO A 345 -12.25 -2.77 -13.37
N ILE A 346 -12.40 -3.58 -14.41
CA ILE A 346 -11.84 -3.28 -15.75
C ILE A 346 -12.35 -1.97 -16.35
N ALA A 347 -13.55 -1.52 -15.95
CA ALA A 347 -14.19 -0.32 -16.45
C ALA A 347 -13.59 0.97 -15.85
N ASN A 348 -12.85 0.87 -14.75
CA ASN A 348 -12.27 2.04 -14.10
C ASN A 348 -11.05 2.56 -14.87
N ALA A 349 -11.02 3.86 -15.13
CA ALA A 349 -9.96 4.52 -15.89
C ALA A 349 -8.60 4.42 -15.19
N GLU A 350 -8.59 4.38 -13.86
CA GLU A 350 -7.40 4.31 -13.02
C GLU A 350 -6.86 2.89 -12.80
N ALA A 351 -7.62 1.86 -13.17
CA ALA A 351 -7.38 0.48 -12.76
C ALA A 351 -5.94 0.01 -13.04
N ALA A 352 -5.34 0.40 -14.16
CA ALA A 352 -4.02 -0.06 -14.56
C ALA A 352 -2.87 0.39 -13.63
N GLY A 353 -2.96 1.61 -13.09
CA GLY A 353 -1.97 2.13 -12.13
C GLY A 353 -2.20 1.65 -10.70
N TYR A 354 -3.40 1.15 -10.41
CA TYR A 354 -3.93 1.00 -9.05
C TYR A 354 -4.04 -0.45 -8.58
N SER A 355 -4.02 -1.42 -9.49
CA SER A 355 -4.42 -2.79 -9.20
C SER A 355 -3.30 -3.80 -9.28
N LEU A 356 -3.38 -4.86 -8.47
CA LEU A 356 -2.61 -6.10 -8.69
C LEU A 356 -3.30 -7.04 -9.67
N GLY A 357 -4.62 -6.90 -9.84
CA GLY A 357 -5.39 -7.59 -10.85
C GLY A 357 -6.66 -6.82 -11.22
N TYR A 358 -7.34 -7.31 -12.25
CA TYR A 358 -8.57 -6.73 -12.75
C TYR A 358 -9.72 -7.70 -12.56
N TRP A 359 -10.88 -7.23 -12.13
CA TRP A 359 -12.11 -8.04 -12.19
C TRP A 359 -13.11 -7.43 -13.17
N ARG A 360 -13.99 -8.28 -13.72
CA ARG A 360 -15.15 -7.80 -14.48
C ARG A 360 -16.38 -7.81 -13.58
N PRO A 361 -16.94 -6.65 -13.21
CA PRO A 361 -18.23 -6.59 -12.52
C PRO A 361 -19.33 -7.33 -13.30
N PRO A 362 -20.30 -7.98 -12.64
CA PRO A 362 -21.42 -8.63 -13.33
C PRO A 362 -22.26 -7.71 -14.23
N SER A 363 -22.28 -6.42 -13.89
CA SER A 363 -22.96 -5.36 -14.65
C SER A 363 -22.24 -4.98 -15.94
N ASP A 364 -20.93 -5.18 -16.03
CA ASP A 364 -20.14 -4.79 -17.19
C ASP A 364 -20.39 -5.71 -18.40
N LYS A 365 -20.71 -5.09 -19.55
CA LYS A 365 -20.99 -5.76 -20.82
C LYS A 365 -20.01 -5.38 -21.93
N ASP A 366 -18.97 -4.59 -21.63
CA ASP A 366 -18.00 -4.14 -22.63
C ASP A 366 -16.83 -5.11 -22.74
N PHE A 367 -16.85 -5.93 -23.78
CA PHE A 367 -15.80 -6.92 -24.05
C PHE A 367 -14.66 -6.39 -24.94
N SER A 368 -14.64 -5.09 -25.27
CA SER A 368 -13.64 -4.52 -26.18
C SER A 368 -12.20 -4.54 -25.63
N ARG A 369 -12.01 -4.35 -24.32
CA ARG A 369 -10.67 -4.29 -23.68
C ARG A 369 -10.20 -5.63 -23.10
N PHE A 370 -11.12 -6.44 -22.61
CA PHE A 370 -10.84 -7.73 -21.96
C PHE A 370 -11.80 -8.80 -22.49
N PRO A 371 -11.69 -9.21 -23.77
CA PRO A 371 -12.68 -10.06 -24.43
C PRO A 371 -12.86 -11.42 -23.76
N ASP A 372 -11.79 -11.96 -23.17
CA ASP A 372 -11.80 -13.30 -22.58
C ASP A 372 -12.14 -13.32 -21.07
N LEU A 373 -12.18 -12.15 -20.43
CA LEU A 373 -12.50 -12.05 -19.01
C LEU A 373 -14.01 -12.13 -18.81
N LYS A 374 -14.51 -13.19 -18.19
CA LYS A 374 -15.94 -13.38 -17.91
C LYS A 374 -16.42 -12.51 -16.74
N ALA A 375 -17.72 -12.22 -16.71
CA ALA A 375 -18.35 -11.55 -15.58
C ALA A 375 -18.12 -12.34 -14.28
N GLY A 376 -17.72 -11.66 -13.21
CA GLY A 376 -17.38 -12.27 -11.92
C GLY A 376 -16.06 -13.05 -11.90
N HIS A 377 -15.24 -12.93 -12.95
CA HIS A 377 -13.87 -13.43 -12.99
C HIS A 377 -12.86 -12.29 -12.87
N TRP A 378 -11.62 -12.65 -12.52
CA TRP A 378 -10.50 -11.72 -12.49
C TRP A 378 -9.30 -12.19 -13.32
N THR A 379 -8.38 -11.29 -13.64
CA THR A 379 -7.10 -11.59 -14.29
C THR A 379 -5.99 -10.73 -13.70
N TRP A 380 -4.73 -11.09 -13.94
CA TRP A 380 -3.59 -10.39 -13.37
C TRP A 380 -3.33 -9.03 -14.02
N ASN A 381 -2.79 -8.11 -13.24
CA ASN A 381 -2.04 -6.97 -13.74
C ASN A 381 -0.55 -7.30 -13.60
N PRO A 382 0.08 -7.95 -14.60
CA PRO A 382 1.38 -8.61 -14.40
C PRO A 382 2.49 -7.63 -14.00
N GLN A 383 2.49 -6.41 -14.53
CA GLN A 383 3.51 -5.41 -14.20
C GLN A 383 3.43 -4.94 -12.73
N ASN A 384 2.23 -4.88 -12.14
CA ASN A 384 2.10 -4.53 -10.72
C ASN A 384 2.23 -5.75 -9.82
N TRP A 385 1.59 -6.87 -10.17
CA TRP A 385 1.66 -8.10 -9.36
C TRP A 385 3.09 -8.65 -9.27
N ASN A 386 3.78 -8.78 -10.40
CA ASN A 386 5.12 -9.39 -10.43
C ASN A 386 6.15 -8.55 -9.65
N ALA A 387 5.89 -7.25 -9.46
CA ALA A 387 6.75 -6.37 -8.67
C ALA A 387 6.81 -6.78 -7.19
N LEU A 388 5.74 -7.37 -6.66
CA LEU A 388 5.63 -7.70 -5.23
C LEU A 388 5.38 -9.16 -4.90
N ALA A 389 4.97 -9.98 -5.88
CA ALA A 389 4.58 -11.38 -5.67
C ALA A 389 5.67 -12.21 -4.97
N GLY A 390 6.94 -11.99 -5.34
CA GLY A 390 8.06 -12.69 -4.71
C GLY A 390 8.27 -12.31 -3.25
N PHE A 391 7.97 -11.06 -2.84
CA PHE A 391 8.00 -10.68 -1.42
C PHE A 391 6.88 -11.37 -0.64
N VAL A 392 5.65 -11.37 -1.18
CA VAL A 392 4.52 -12.11 -0.56
C VAL A 392 4.84 -13.60 -0.40
N LYS A 393 5.57 -14.19 -1.36
CA LYS A 393 5.90 -15.62 -1.35
C LYS A 393 7.11 -15.98 -0.47
N TYR A 394 8.21 -15.22 -0.56
CA TYR A 394 9.52 -15.59 -0.01
C TYR A 394 9.94 -14.78 1.22
N MET A 395 9.15 -13.78 1.60
CA MET A 395 9.33 -12.99 2.82
C MET A 395 8.11 -13.19 3.74
N PRO A 396 8.00 -14.37 4.38
CA PRO A 396 6.92 -14.62 5.33
C PRO A 396 6.97 -13.59 6.47
N TRP A 397 5.84 -13.44 7.15
CA TRP A 397 5.73 -12.52 8.27
C TRP A 397 6.79 -12.77 9.33
N ASP A 398 7.17 -11.72 10.04
CA ASP A 398 8.18 -11.75 11.09
C ASP A 398 9.57 -12.20 10.59
N SER A 399 9.82 -12.05 9.28
CA SER A 399 11.17 -12.17 8.74
C SER A 399 12.06 -11.07 9.31
N VAL A 400 13.31 -11.40 9.61
CA VAL A 400 14.27 -10.44 10.16
C VAL A 400 15.22 -10.00 9.05
N ARG A 401 15.20 -8.71 8.70
CA ARG A 401 16.13 -8.11 7.75
C ARG A 401 17.53 -8.06 8.34
N TYR A 402 18.54 -8.33 7.51
CA TYR A 402 19.95 -8.21 7.87
C TYR A 402 20.64 -7.14 7.03
N MET A 403 21.74 -6.62 7.56
CA MET A 403 22.60 -5.67 6.87
C MET A 403 23.31 -6.34 5.69
N VAL A 404 23.51 -5.58 4.62
CA VAL A 404 24.37 -5.93 3.50
C VAL A 404 25.41 -4.83 3.35
N ASP A 405 26.68 -5.19 3.39
CA ASP A 405 27.76 -4.27 3.07
C ASP A 405 27.85 -4.16 1.53
N GLU A 406 27.61 -2.98 0.98
CA GLU A 406 27.65 -2.70 -0.47
C GLU A 406 28.98 -2.03 -0.83
N SER A 407 29.70 -2.55 -1.82
CA SER A 407 30.96 -1.95 -2.32
C SER A 407 30.76 -0.52 -2.86
N ALA A 408 29.62 -0.28 -3.48
CA ALA A 408 29.14 1.03 -3.86
C ALA A 408 27.61 1.04 -3.77
N ARG A 409 27.06 2.17 -3.36
CA ARG A 409 25.62 2.38 -3.40
C ARG A 409 25.19 2.65 -4.84
N LEU A 410 24.59 1.66 -5.47
CA LEU A 410 23.99 1.81 -6.79
C LEU A 410 22.51 2.14 -6.64
N GLU A 411 22.02 3.05 -7.48
CA GLU A 411 20.64 3.53 -7.38
C GLU A 411 19.65 2.67 -8.17
N ASP A 412 20.12 2.00 -9.22
CA ASP A 412 19.32 1.16 -10.12
C ASP A 412 19.49 -0.34 -9.86
N GLN A 413 20.34 -0.68 -8.90
CA GLN A 413 20.59 -2.03 -8.39
C GLN A 413 20.43 -2.00 -6.87
N ARG A 414 19.72 -3.01 -6.33
CA ARG A 414 19.48 -3.10 -4.90
C ARG A 414 19.54 -4.55 -4.47
N ILE A 415 20.10 -4.78 -3.30
CA ILE A 415 20.08 -6.05 -2.58
C ILE A 415 19.40 -5.87 -1.22
N MET A 416 18.63 -6.86 -0.79
CA MET A 416 18.06 -6.95 0.55
C MET A 416 18.11 -8.39 1.01
N ALA A 417 18.55 -8.64 2.23
CA ALA A 417 18.65 -9.98 2.81
C ALA A 417 17.85 -10.09 4.10
N TRP A 418 17.27 -11.27 4.34
CA TRP A 418 16.55 -11.59 5.55
C TRP A 418 16.71 -13.06 5.94
N LYS A 419 16.33 -13.37 7.18
CA LYS A 419 16.01 -14.74 7.59
C LYS A 419 14.51 -14.83 7.84
N THR A 420 13.88 -15.91 7.39
CA THR A 420 12.50 -16.23 7.77
C THR A 420 12.42 -16.52 9.27
N PRO A 421 11.21 -16.59 9.87
CA PRO A 421 11.06 -17.01 11.27
C PRO A 421 11.69 -18.37 11.59
N GLY A 422 11.72 -19.28 10.61
CA GLY A 422 12.42 -20.56 10.73
C GLY A 422 13.94 -20.49 10.58
N GLY A 423 14.53 -19.28 10.55
CA GLY A 423 15.97 -19.06 10.41
C GLY A 423 16.52 -19.24 8.98
N LYS A 424 15.65 -19.43 7.98
CA LYS A 424 16.03 -19.71 6.59
C LYS A 424 16.54 -18.42 5.91
N PRO A 425 17.81 -18.34 5.47
CA PRO A 425 18.33 -17.21 4.71
C PRO A 425 17.66 -17.06 3.35
N VAL A 426 17.34 -15.82 3.00
CA VAL A 426 16.83 -15.40 1.70
C VAL A 426 17.44 -14.03 1.38
N PHE A 427 17.69 -13.76 0.11
CA PHE A 427 17.97 -12.41 -0.35
C PHE A 427 17.30 -12.13 -1.69
N ALA A 428 16.95 -10.87 -1.92
CA ALA A 428 16.45 -10.36 -3.18
C ALA A 428 17.44 -9.40 -3.81
N ILE A 429 17.56 -9.44 -5.14
CA ILE A 429 18.38 -8.54 -5.94
C ILE A 429 17.55 -7.99 -7.11
N THR A 430 17.76 -6.72 -7.46
CA THR A 430 17.04 -6.05 -8.56
C THR A 430 17.98 -5.50 -9.61
N ASN A 431 17.55 -5.47 -10.86
CA ASN A 431 18.21 -4.70 -11.91
C ASN A 431 17.15 -3.86 -12.62
N ARG A 432 17.13 -2.55 -12.34
CA ARG A 432 16.19 -1.60 -12.95
C ARG A 432 16.73 -1.01 -14.27
N SER A 433 17.97 -1.36 -14.66
CA SER A 433 18.47 -1.04 -16.00
C SER A 433 17.52 -1.59 -17.07
N ALA A 434 17.23 -0.77 -18.07
CA ALA A 434 16.36 -1.14 -19.18
C ALA A 434 17.07 -1.96 -20.27
N THR A 435 18.42 -1.90 -20.32
CA THR A 435 19.21 -2.43 -21.44
C THR A 435 20.32 -3.36 -21.00
N GLU A 436 20.99 -3.05 -19.89
CA GLU A 436 22.17 -3.78 -19.44
C GLU A 436 21.85 -4.81 -18.36
N SER A 437 22.45 -5.99 -18.46
CA SER A 437 22.49 -6.94 -17.34
C SER A 437 23.45 -6.44 -16.26
N PHE A 438 23.24 -6.87 -15.02
CA PHE A 438 24.13 -6.54 -13.90
C PHE A 438 24.58 -7.80 -13.17
N THR A 439 25.87 -7.89 -12.86
CA THR A 439 26.45 -9.04 -12.15
C THR A 439 26.70 -8.72 -10.68
N TYR A 440 26.00 -9.44 -9.81
CA TYR A 440 26.19 -9.44 -8.37
C TYR A 440 27.21 -10.50 -7.97
N THR A 441 28.23 -10.11 -7.22
CA THR A 441 29.09 -11.01 -6.44
C THR A 441 28.67 -10.91 -4.98
N VAL A 442 28.01 -11.94 -4.45
CA VAL A 442 27.37 -11.92 -3.12
C VAL A 442 28.04 -12.93 -2.20
N ASP A 443 28.74 -12.46 -1.17
CA ASP A 443 29.15 -13.30 -0.04
C ASP A 443 27.96 -13.54 0.88
N THR A 444 27.50 -14.79 0.93
CA THR A 444 26.37 -15.26 1.73
C THR A 444 26.79 -15.79 3.10
N GLN A 445 28.10 -15.81 3.38
CA GLN A 445 28.72 -16.38 4.59
C GLN A 445 28.42 -17.88 4.81
N THR A 446 27.95 -18.59 3.79
CA THR A 446 27.59 -20.01 3.89
C THR A 446 27.84 -20.74 2.58
N SER A 447 28.21 -22.02 2.64
CA SER A 447 28.33 -22.88 1.46
C SER A 447 27.00 -23.52 1.03
N ALA A 448 25.90 -23.20 1.71
CA ALA A 448 24.60 -23.78 1.41
C ALA A 448 24.10 -23.41 0.00
N PRO A 449 23.35 -24.30 -0.67
CA PRO A 449 22.72 -23.99 -1.95
C PRO A 449 21.58 -22.97 -1.79
N PHE A 450 21.48 -22.07 -2.77
CA PHE A 450 20.36 -21.16 -2.96
C PHE A 450 19.70 -21.42 -4.31
N GLU A 451 18.37 -21.48 -4.32
CA GLU A 451 17.56 -21.57 -5.52
C GLU A 451 17.06 -20.17 -5.90
N GLY A 452 17.28 -19.78 -7.15
CA GLY A 452 16.87 -18.48 -7.68
C GLY A 452 15.48 -18.53 -8.32
N HIS A 453 14.69 -17.50 -8.07
CA HIS A 453 13.35 -17.28 -8.63
C HIS A 453 13.25 -15.85 -9.21
N ARG A 454 13.04 -15.74 -10.52
CA ARG A 454 12.99 -14.47 -11.24
C ARG A 454 11.56 -13.98 -11.45
N TYR A 455 11.38 -12.68 -11.23
CA TYR A 455 10.20 -11.92 -11.63
C TYR A 455 10.61 -10.74 -12.52
N GLY A 456 9.66 -10.29 -13.32
CA GLY A 456 9.80 -9.14 -14.19
C GLY A 456 8.46 -8.80 -14.84
N PRO A 457 8.41 -7.83 -15.76
CA PRO A 457 7.17 -7.34 -16.34
C PRO A 457 6.30 -8.43 -16.98
N SER A 458 6.95 -9.44 -17.58
CA SER A 458 6.33 -10.60 -18.24
C SER A 458 6.69 -11.94 -17.59
N THR A 459 7.39 -11.92 -16.44
CA THR A 459 7.90 -13.13 -15.78
C THR A 459 7.36 -13.20 -14.35
N ASN A 460 6.68 -14.30 -14.01
CA ASN A 460 6.21 -14.58 -12.66
C ASN A 460 6.87 -15.88 -12.17
N ASP A 461 7.64 -15.79 -11.09
CA ASP A 461 8.23 -16.92 -10.38
C ASP A 461 8.96 -17.95 -11.27
N LYS A 462 9.78 -17.46 -12.20
CA LYS A 462 10.56 -18.35 -13.06
C LYS A 462 11.79 -18.85 -12.30
N ARG A 463 11.87 -20.16 -12.07
CA ARG A 463 13.07 -20.81 -11.56
C ARG A 463 14.28 -20.53 -12.46
N VAL A 464 15.38 -20.04 -11.88
CA VAL A 464 16.65 -19.75 -12.60
C VAL A 464 17.81 -20.68 -12.21
N GLY A 465 17.55 -21.68 -11.37
CA GLY A 465 18.50 -22.72 -10.99
C GLY A 465 19.13 -22.51 -9.62
N PHE A 466 20.21 -23.26 -9.36
CA PHE A 466 20.92 -23.23 -8.08
C PHE A 466 22.26 -22.55 -8.18
N LYS A 467 22.67 -21.91 -7.08
CA LYS A 467 24.04 -21.44 -6.85
C LYS A 467 24.49 -21.93 -5.46
N THR A 468 25.75 -22.33 -5.36
CA THR A 468 26.32 -22.94 -4.15
C THR A 468 27.70 -22.36 -3.92
N GLY A 469 28.05 -22.17 -2.65
CA GLY A 469 29.35 -21.62 -2.24
C GLY A 469 29.19 -20.36 -1.40
N PRO A 470 30.24 -19.98 -0.64
CA PRO A 470 30.22 -18.78 0.19
C PRO A 470 30.00 -17.52 -0.63
N GLU A 471 30.53 -17.47 -1.85
CA GLU A 471 30.36 -16.36 -2.79
C GLU A 471 29.55 -16.81 -4.01
N LEU A 472 28.45 -16.11 -4.31
CA LEU A 472 27.58 -16.37 -5.44
C LEU A 472 27.79 -15.30 -6.51
N THR A 473 28.09 -15.73 -7.74
CA THR A 473 28.09 -14.85 -8.92
C THR A 473 26.78 -15.01 -9.69
N ILE A 474 25.98 -13.93 -9.74
CA ILE A 474 24.63 -13.90 -10.28
C ILE A 474 24.48 -12.75 -11.28
N THR A 475 24.20 -13.06 -12.53
CA THR A 475 23.89 -12.06 -13.56
C THR A 475 22.38 -11.90 -13.71
N VAL A 476 21.88 -10.72 -13.33
CA VAL A 476 20.46 -10.36 -13.39
C VAL A 476 20.20 -9.58 -14.68
N PRO A 477 19.28 -10.03 -15.54
CA PRO A 477 18.97 -9.34 -16.79
C PRO A 477 18.29 -7.98 -16.53
N PRO A 478 18.14 -7.14 -17.57
CA PRO A 478 17.37 -5.91 -17.47
C PRO A 478 15.97 -6.14 -16.88
N LEU A 479 15.48 -5.12 -16.18
CA LEU A 479 14.11 -5.05 -15.68
C LEU A 479 13.65 -6.31 -14.96
N SER A 480 14.46 -6.77 -13.99
CA SER A 480 14.21 -8.02 -13.27
C SER A 480 14.48 -7.91 -11.77
N VAL A 481 13.77 -8.72 -11.00
CA VAL A 481 14.05 -9.00 -9.59
C VAL A 481 14.21 -10.50 -9.41
N GLU A 482 15.18 -10.91 -8.61
CA GLU A 482 15.40 -12.32 -8.28
C GLU A 482 15.42 -12.52 -6.78
N PHE A 483 14.76 -13.59 -6.34
CA PHE A 483 14.75 -14.08 -4.97
C PHE A 483 15.59 -15.33 -4.90
N TRP A 484 16.62 -15.32 -4.07
CA TRP A 484 17.52 -16.42 -3.83
C TRP A 484 17.22 -17.02 -2.46
N VAL A 485 16.63 -18.20 -2.48
CA VAL A 485 16.08 -18.87 -1.30
C VAL A 485 16.99 -20.04 -0.95
N ARG A 486 17.55 -20.06 0.26
CA ARG A 486 18.38 -21.21 0.69
C ARG A 486 17.55 -22.49 0.59
N THR A 487 18.06 -23.57 0.00
CA THR A 487 17.37 -24.88 0.07
C THR A 487 17.88 -25.69 1.26
N PRO A 488 17.09 -26.66 1.78
CA PRO A 488 17.51 -27.52 2.89
C PRO A 488 18.90 -28.13 2.72
#